data_AF-A0A085WLU5-F1
#
_entry.id   AF-A0A085WLU5-F1
#
_cell.length_a   1.000
_cell.length_b   1.000
_cell.length_c   1.000
_cell.angle_alpha   90.00
_cell.angle_beta   90.00
_cell.angle_gamma   90.00
#
_symmetry.space_group_name_H-M   'P 1'
#
loop_
_entity.id
_entity.type
_entity.pdbx_description
1 polymer ?
#
loop_
_entity_poly.entity_id
_entity_poly.type
_entity_poly.pdbx_seq_one_letter_code
_entity_poly.pdbx_strand_id
1 'polypeptide(L)'
;MQPSSLTALGGTHALALPSARPLAVGLGGMALFGFALRTAVTHEGFSLTHLGWAVSLPAVALLAWALCLPALYILWATRQPGLGASQCVQAALEAVHTLGLSLASTTPLLWFFAATAPESRIASPLAFLFTVLALVAGGHTFTQALQRFGASFAGSTRIAFLVLHAITFAQCAHSAGLSWR
;
A
#
# COMPACT_ATOMS: atom_id res chain seq x y z
N MET A 1 14.01 -20.27 -51.47
CA MET A 1 14.70 -19.32 -50.57
C MET A 1 13.65 -18.37 -50.01
N GLN A 2 13.12 -18.68 -48.83
CA GLN A 2 12.20 -17.80 -48.10
C GLN A 2 13.01 -16.97 -47.10
N PRO A 3 12.81 -15.65 -47.03
CA PRO A 3 13.56 -14.82 -46.10
C PRO A 3 13.05 -15.02 -44.67
N SER A 4 13.96 -15.48 -43.81
CA SER A 4 13.79 -15.54 -42.36
C SER A 4 13.48 -14.14 -41.83
N SER A 5 12.25 -13.95 -41.36
CA SER A 5 11.82 -12.68 -40.79
C SER A 5 12.38 -12.54 -39.37
N LEU A 6 13.38 -11.67 -39.22
CA LEU A 6 13.98 -11.20 -37.96
C LEU A 6 13.01 -10.36 -37.09
N THR A 7 11.71 -10.63 -37.16
CA THR A 7 10.65 -9.94 -36.42
C THR A 7 10.33 -10.56 -35.06
N ALA A 8 11.02 -11.62 -34.66
CA ALA A 8 10.83 -12.30 -33.37
C ALA A 8 11.50 -11.60 -32.16
N LEU A 9 12.18 -10.47 -32.35
CA LEU A 9 12.90 -9.74 -31.29
C LEU A 9 12.35 -8.35 -30.95
N GLY A 10 11.23 -7.95 -31.58
CA GLY A 10 10.62 -6.63 -31.42
C GLY A 10 9.35 -6.63 -30.60
N GLY A 11 9.28 -7.41 -29.52
CA GLY A 11 8.18 -7.34 -28.56
C GLY A 11 8.31 -6.10 -27.69
N THR A 12 8.17 -4.91 -28.27
CA THR A 12 7.93 -3.68 -27.50
C THR A 12 6.53 -3.81 -26.91
N HIS A 13 6.42 -4.54 -25.80
CA HIS A 13 5.40 -4.26 -24.81
C HIS A 13 5.63 -2.80 -24.38
N ALA A 14 4.98 -1.88 -25.11
CA ALA A 14 4.81 -0.53 -24.66
C ALA A 14 4.35 -0.64 -23.20
N LEU A 15 5.17 -0.12 -22.29
CA LEU A 15 4.80 0.11 -20.89
C LEU A 15 3.59 1.04 -20.94
N ALA A 16 2.40 0.47 -21.10
CA ALA A 16 1.16 1.18 -20.92
C ALA A 16 1.16 1.60 -19.46
N LEU A 17 1.50 2.88 -19.23
CA LEU A 17 1.49 3.47 -17.90
C LEU A 17 0.09 3.19 -17.32
N PRO A 18 0.00 2.42 -16.23
CA PRO A 18 -1.29 2.16 -15.60
C PRO A 18 -1.90 3.51 -15.25
N SER A 19 -3.23 3.63 -15.41
CA SER A 19 -3.91 4.92 -15.18
C SER A 19 -3.53 5.46 -13.81
N ALA A 20 -3.07 6.71 -13.72
CA ALA A 20 -2.62 7.32 -12.47
C ALA A 20 -3.77 7.55 -11.46
N ARG A 21 -5.02 7.50 -11.94
CA ARG A 21 -6.23 7.79 -11.17
C ARG A 21 -6.43 6.89 -9.94
N PRO A 22 -6.45 5.55 -10.03
CA PRO A 22 -6.56 4.67 -8.85
C PRO A 22 -5.44 4.90 -7.84
N LEU A 23 -4.21 5.10 -8.30
CA LEU A 23 -3.09 5.42 -7.42
C LEU A 23 -3.34 6.74 -6.68
N ALA A 24 -3.69 7.80 -7.39
CA ALA A 24 -4.00 9.10 -6.80
C ALA A 24 -5.13 9.03 -5.77
N VAL A 25 -6.18 8.25 -6.04
CA VAL A 25 -7.28 8.02 -5.08
C VAL A 25 -6.79 7.27 -3.84
N GLY A 26 -5.96 6.24 -4.01
CA GLY A 26 -5.38 5.50 -2.88
C GLY A 26 -4.50 6.39 -2.01
N LEU A 27 -3.59 7.15 -2.63
CA LEU A 27 -2.73 8.09 -1.94
C LEU A 27 -3.53 9.20 -1.25
N GLY A 28 -4.59 9.71 -1.90
CA GLY A 28 -5.50 10.68 -1.30
C GLY A 28 -6.22 10.13 -0.07
N GLY A 29 -6.65 8.87 -0.10
CA GLY A 29 -7.26 8.20 1.05
C GLY A 29 -6.30 8.01 2.23
N MET A 30 -5.06 7.61 1.94
CA MET A 30 -3.98 7.55 2.94
C MET A 30 -3.68 8.92 3.55
N ALA A 31 -3.65 9.97 2.72
CA ALA A 31 -3.39 11.34 3.16
C ALA A 31 -4.50 11.88 4.06
N LEU A 32 -5.76 11.65 3.68
CA LEU A 32 -6.93 11.98 4.49
C LEU A 32 -6.89 11.29 5.86
N PHE A 33 -6.54 10.00 5.87
CA PHE A 33 -6.38 9.25 7.10
C PHE A 33 -5.22 9.76 7.95
N GLY A 34 -4.05 10.03 7.37
CA GLY A 34 -2.89 10.58 8.08
C GLY A 34 -3.20 11.94 8.73
N PHE A 35 -3.96 12.78 8.01
CA PHE A 35 -4.46 14.04 8.53
C PHE A 35 -5.39 13.85 9.73
N ALA A 36 -6.40 12.98 9.60
CA ALA A 36 -7.35 12.70 10.68
C ALA A 36 -6.72 11.96 11.87
N LEU A 37 -5.69 11.16 11.62
CA LEU A 37 -4.90 10.53 12.67
C LEU A 37 -4.19 11.58 13.51
N ARG A 38 -3.56 12.57 12.85
CA ARG A 38 -2.88 13.66 13.56
C ARG A 38 -3.87 14.46 14.41
N THR A 39 -5.03 14.82 13.87
CA THR A 39 -6.05 15.55 14.65
C THR A 39 -6.55 14.73 15.85
N ALA A 40 -6.71 13.42 15.67
CA ALA A 40 -7.15 12.51 16.72
C ALA A 40 -6.11 12.30 17.83
N VAL A 41 -4.81 12.38 17.52
CA VAL A 41 -3.73 12.13 18.49
C VAL A 41 -3.31 13.40 19.24
N THR A 42 -3.30 14.57 18.58
CA THR A 42 -2.77 15.78 19.22
C THR A 42 -3.81 16.80 19.64
N HIS A 43 -5.07 16.66 19.20
CA HIS A 43 -6.15 17.63 19.49
C HIS A 43 -5.82 19.08 19.11
N GLU A 44 -4.79 19.26 18.28
CA GLU A 44 -4.33 20.56 17.83
C GLU A 44 -5.19 21.02 16.64
N GLY A 45 -5.40 22.34 16.54
CA GLY A 45 -5.95 22.94 15.32
C GLY A 45 -5.03 22.72 14.11
N PHE A 46 -5.54 23.03 12.92
CA PHE A 46 -4.79 22.87 11.67
C PHE A 46 -3.38 23.50 11.76
N SER A 47 -2.35 22.69 11.51
CA SER A 47 -0.96 23.11 11.56
C SER A 47 -0.13 22.41 10.49
N LEU A 48 1.07 22.92 10.20
CA LEU A 48 1.98 22.35 9.20
C LEU A 48 2.35 20.88 9.48
N THR A 49 2.29 20.44 10.74
CA THR A 49 2.56 19.04 11.10
C THR A 49 1.46 18.09 10.61
N HIS A 50 0.22 18.56 10.45
CA HIS A 50 -0.88 17.79 9.86
C HIS A 50 -0.64 17.51 8.37
N LEU A 51 -0.11 18.50 7.64
CA LEU A 51 0.31 18.31 6.25
C LEU A 51 1.49 17.34 6.16
N GLY A 52 2.43 17.41 7.12
CA GLY A 52 3.50 16.42 7.26
C GLY A 52 2.95 15.00 7.35
N TRP A 53 1.97 14.74 8.23
CA TRP A 53 1.38 13.41 8.39
C TRP A 53 0.55 12.96 7.18
N ALA A 54 -0.17 13.89 6.54
CA ALA A 54 -0.91 13.63 5.32
C ALA A 54 0.01 13.18 4.17
N VAL A 55 1.25 13.67 4.12
CA VAL A 55 2.23 13.27 3.09
C VAL A 55 3.05 12.04 3.52
N SER A 56 3.40 11.94 4.80
CA SER A 56 4.23 10.86 5.33
C SER A 56 3.58 9.49 5.16
N LEU A 57 2.27 9.34 5.41
CA LEU A 57 1.62 8.04 5.37
C LEU A 57 1.56 7.44 3.94
N PRO A 58 1.16 8.19 2.89
CA PRO A 58 1.34 7.76 1.50
C PRO A 58 2.79 7.44 1.14
N ALA A 59 3.75 8.28 1.57
CA ALA A 59 5.16 8.08 1.26
C ALA A 59 5.72 6.79 1.90
N VAL A 60 5.36 6.54 3.17
CA VAL A 60 5.72 5.32 3.91
C VAL A 60 5.13 4.08 3.25
N ALA A 61 3.86 4.13 2.83
CA ALA A 61 3.22 3.02 2.13
C ALA A 61 3.94 2.71 0.81
N LEU A 62 4.23 3.73 -0.01
CA LEU A 62 4.96 3.55 -1.26
C LEU A 62 6.37 3.01 -1.05
N LEU A 63 7.09 3.52 -0.04
CA LEU A 63 8.43 3.06 0.31
C LEU A 63 8.40 1.59 0.76
N ALA A 64 7.44 1.19 1.59
CA ALA A 64 7.29 -0.20 2.01
C ALA A 64 7.08 -1.14 0.82
N TRP A 65 6.21 -0.77 -0.12
CA TRP A 65 6.02 -1.52 -1.37
C TRP A 65 7.28 -1.54 -2.24
N ALA A 66 7.97 -0.41 -2.38
CA ALA A 66 9.21 -0.30 -3.17
C ALA A 66 10.34 -1.19 -2.61
N LEU A 67 10.41 -1.36 -1.29
CA LEU A 67 11.38 -2.26 -0.63
C LEU A 67 10.96 -3.74 -0.72
N CYS A 68 9.66 -4.02 -0.63
CA CYS A 68 9.16 -5.39 -0.61
C CYS A 68 9.06 -6.04 -2.01
N LEU A 69 8.78 -5.25 -3.05
CA LEU A 69 8.60 -5.74 -4.42
C LEU A 69 9.86 -6.41 -5.01
N PRO A 70 11.07 -5.85 -4.88
CA PRO A 70 12.30 -6.51 -5.35
C PRO A 70 12.58 -7.81 -4.62
N ALA A 71 12.40 -7.83 -3.29
CA ALA A 71 12.59 -9.04 -2.49
C ALA A 71 11.64 -10.16 -2.93
N LEU A 72 10.39 -9.81 -3.23
CA LEU A 72 9.40 -10.74 -3.75
C LEU A 72 9.70 -11.18 -5.19
N TYR A 73 10.17 -10.27 -6.05
CA TYR A 73 10.57 -10.61 -7.43
C TYR A 73 11.74 -11.60 -7.46
N ILE A 74 12.78 -11.39 -6.64
CA ILE A 74 13.92 -12.32 -6.54
C ILE A 74 13.43 -13.72 -6.11
N LEU A 75 12.52 -13.76 -5.14
CA LEU A 75 11.95 -15.02 -4.62
C LEU A 75 11.02 -15.71 -5.64
N TRP A 76 10.49 -14.97 -6.62
CA TRP A 76 9.53 -15.46 -7.62
C TRP A 76 10.12 -15.78 -8.99
N ALA A 77 11.13 -15.04 -9.43
CA ALA A 77 11.84 -15.31 -10.68
C ALA A 77 12.37 -16.76 -10.73
N THR A 78 12.63 -17.35 -9.56
CA THR A 78 13.08 -18.75 -9.42
C THR A 78 11.95 -19.78 -9.42
N ARG A 79 10.68 -19.39 -9.24
CA ARG A 79 9.54 -20.32 -9.04
C ARG A 79 8.40 -20.18 -10.05
N GLN A 80 8.25 -19.03 -10.71
CA GLN A 80 7.11 -18.70 -11.58
C GLN A 80 7.62 -17.93 -12.82
N PRO A 81 8.15 -18.60 -13.85
CA PRO A 81 8.79 -17.95 -15.02
C PRO A 81 7.81 -17.14 -15.90
N GLY A 82 6.49 -17.31 -15.73
CA GLY A 82 5.47 -16.55 -16.46
C GLY A 82 5.11 -15.19 -15.85
N LEU A 83 5.64 -14.86 -14.66
CA LEU A 83 5.31 -13.62 -13.95
C LEU A 83 6.36 -12.54 -14.16
N GLY A 84 5.96 -11.48 -14.88
CA GLY A 84 6.81 -10.33 -15.15
C GLY A 84 6.80 -9.29 -14.02
N ALA A 85 7.85 -8.46 -13.98
CA ALA A 85 7.92 -7.32 -13.06
C ALA A 85 6.74 -6.35 -13.22
N SER A 86 6.24 -6.16 -14.44
CA SER A 86 5.09 -5.29 -14.74
C SER A 86 3.81 -5.74 -14.03
N GLN A 87 3.55 -7.04 -13.95
CA GLN A 87 2.39 -7.61 -13.26
C GLN A 87 2.50 -7.43 -11.74
N CYS A 88 3.71 -7.54 -11.19
CA CYS A 88 3.98 -7.27 -9.78
C CYS A 88 3.71 -5.80 -9.42
N VAL A 89 4.14 -4.87 -10.28
CA VAL A 89 3.86 -3.44 -10.11
C VAL A 89 2.36 -3.17 -10.22
N GLN A 90 1.66 -3.74 -11.22
CA GLN A 90 0.22 -3.56 -11.37
C GLN A 90 -0.56 -4.08 -10.14
N ALA A 91 -0.19 -5.25 -9.62
CA ALA A 91 -0.78 -5.79 -8.40
C ALA A 91 -0.52 -4.91 -7.17
N ALA A 92 0.68 -4.34 -7.05
CA ALA A 92 1.00 -3.42 -5.96
C ALA A 92 0.21 -2.11 -6.06
N LEU A 93 -0.03 -1.59 -7.27
CA LEU A 93 -0.88 -0.41 -7.47
C LEU A 93 -2.34 -0.69 -7.06
N GLU A 94 -2.89 -1.85 -7.39
CA GLU A 94 -4.21 -2.28 -6.92
C GLU A 94 -4.24 -2.39 -5.39
N ALA A 95 -3.19 -2.94 -4.79
CA ALA A 95 -3.06 -3.07 -3.34
C ALA A 95 -3.00 -1.72 -2.62
N VAL A 96 -2.19 -0.78 -3.13
CA VAL A 96 -2.09 0.61 -2.63
C VAL A 96 -3.44 1.32 -2.75
N HIS A 97 -4.15 1.12 -3.86
CA HIS A 97 -5.49 1.67 -4.04
C HIS A 97 -6.47 1.14 -2.99
N THR A 98 -6.53 -0.19 -2.80
CA THR A 98 -7.40 -0.80 -1.78
C THR A 98 -7.02 -0.32 -0.37
N LEU A 99 -5.74 -0.33 -0.03
CA LEU A 99 -5.26 0.14 1.28
C LEU A 99 -5.73 1.57 1.55
N GLY A 100 -5.55 2.46 0.57
CA GLY A 100 -5.97 3.86 0.68
C GLY A 100 -7.48 4.04 0.83
N LEU A 101 -8.27 3.28 0.08
CA LEU A 101 -9.73 3.29 0.22
C LEU A 101 -10.19 2.75 1.58
N SER A 102 -9.56 1.66 2.06
CA SER A 102 -9.84 1.12 3.39
C SER A 102 -9.57 2.14 4.47
N LEU A 103 -8.42 2.83 4.42
CA LEU A 103 -8.11 3.91 5.35
C LEU A 103 -9.11 5.06 5.25
N ALA A 104 -9.38 5.55 4.04
CA ALA A 104 -10.33 6.65 3.81
C ALA A 104 -11.72 6.34 4.38
N SER A 105 -12.19 5.10 4.23
CA SER A 105 -13.51 4.67 4.73
C SER A 105 -13.61 4.73 6.26
N THR A 106 -12.49 4.62 6.96
CA THR A 106 -12.42 4.66 8.43
C THR A 106 -12.14 6.05 8.98
N THR A 107 -11.76 7.01 8.12
CA THR A 107 -11.46 8.39 8.52
C THR A 107 -12.61 9.12 9.23
N PRO A 108 -13.88 9.01 8.80
CA PRO A 108 -14.98 9.68 9.51
C PRO A 108 -15.11 9.24 10.97
N LEU A 109 -14.83 7.97 11.28
CA LEU A 109 -14.90 7.47 12.65
C LEU A 109 -13.77 8.04 13.51
N LEU A 110 -12.55 8.11 12.97
CA LEU A 110 -11.41 8.75 13.64
C LEU A 110 -11.68 10.23 13.91
N TRP A 111 -12.20 10.93 12.90
CA TRP A 111 -12.58 12.33 13.03
C TRP A 111 -13.66 12.54 14.08
N PHE A 112 -14.67 11.68 14.12
CA PHE A 112 -15.74 11.74 15.12
C PHE A 112 -15.16 11.66 16.54
N PHE A 113 -14.28 10.71 16.83
CA PHE A 113 -13.64 10.61 18.14
C PHE A 113 -12.74 11.81 18.44
N ALA A 114 -11.97 12.30 17.46
CA ALA A 114 -11.15 13.49 17.62
C ALA A 114 -11.97 14.73 18.01
N ALA A 115 -13.14 14.91 17.40
CA ALA A 115 -13.99 16.09 17.58
C ALA A 115 -14.89 15.99 18.82
N THR A 116 -15.39 14.80 19.16
CA THR A 116 -16.41 14.61 20.21
C THR A 116 -15.84 14.11 21.53
N ALA A 117 -14.71 13.43 21.51
CA ALA A 117 -14.07 12.87 22.69
C ALA A 117 -12.54 12.92 22.56
N PRO A 118 -11.93 14.12 22.55
CA PRO A 118 -10.49 14.29 22.34
C PRO A 118 -9.68 13.46 23.35
N GLU A 119 -9.99 13.54 24.64
CA GLU A 119 -9.30 12.79 25.69
C GLU A 119 -9.55 11.25 25.67
N SER A 120 -10.24 10.73 24.65
CA SER A 120 -10.53 9.31 24.52
C SER A 120 -9.28 8.51 24.20
N ARG A 121 -8.92 7.62 25.13
CA ARG A 121 -7.86 6.62 24.96
C ARG A 121 -8.15 5.58 23.87
N ILE A 122 -9.33 5.62 23.24
CA ILE A 122 -9.79 4.66 22.24
C ILE A 122 -9.35 5.06 20.82
N ALA A 123 -9.10 6.35 20.55
CA ALA A 123 -8.75 6.83 19.21
C ALA A 123 -7.45 6.19 18.68
N SER A 124 -6.44 6.11 19.53
CA SER A 124 -5.14 5.47 19.28
C SER A 124 -5.25 3.97 18.87
N PRO A 125 -5.82 3.07 19.69
CA PRO A 125 -5.93 1.66 19.35
C PRO A 125 -6.82 1.41 18.14
N LEU A 126 -7.82 2.26 17.92
CA LEU A 126 -8.73 2.20 16.80
C LEU A 126 -8.04 2.60 15.48
N ALA A 127 -7.25 3.68 15.48
CA ALA A 127 -6.40 4.04 14.34
C ALA A 127 -5.39 2.93 14.00
N PHE A 128 -4.79 2.30 15.01
CA PHE A 128 -3.90 1.17 14.81
C PHE A 128 -4.64 0.00 14.17
N LEU A 129 -5.82 -0.37 14.69
CA LEU A 129 -6.64 -1.44 14.15
C LEU A 129 -7.02 -1.19 12.68
N PHE A 130 -7.42 0.04 12.34
CA PHE A 130 -7.73 0.41 10.96
C PHE A 130 -6.54 0.31 10.03
N THR A 131 -5.36 0.70 10.50
CA THR A 131 -4.11 0.57 9.74
C THR A 131 -3.80 -0.90 9.47
N VAL A 132 -3.91 -1.77 10.49
CA VAL A 132 -3.69 -3.21 10.36
C VAL A 132 -4.68 -3.83 9.37
N LEU A 133 -5.97 -3.52 9.50
CA LEU A 133 -7.00 -4.05 8.60
C LEU A 133 -6.79 -3.58 7.16
N ALA A 134 -6.39 -2.33 6.94
CA ALA A 134 -6.08 -1.80 5.61
C ALA A 134 -4.85 -2.47 4.99
N LEU A 135 -3.80 -2.74 5.79
CA LEU A 135 -2.61 -3.48 5.33
C LEU A 135 -2.98 -4.91 4.92
N VAL A 136 -3.82 -5.60 5.69
CA VAL A 136 -4.32 -6.94 5.37
C VAL A 136 -5.16 -6.91 4.09
N ALA A 137 -6.07 -5.93 3.95
CA ALA A 137 -6.89 -5.77 2.76
C ALA A 137 -6.03 -5.52 1.50
N GLY A 138 -5.06 -4.60 1.57
CA GLY A 138 -4.14 -4.33 0.48
C GLY A 138 -3.32 -5.56 0.07
N GLY A 139 -2.77 -6.28 1.05
CA GLY A 139 -1.99 -7.49 0.77
C GLY A 139 -2.83 -8.68 0.27
N HIS A 140 -4.11 -8.77 0.66
CA HIS A 140 -5.04 -9.73 0.08
C HIS A 140 -5.33 -9.38 -1.39
N THR A 141 -5.62 -8.11 -1.69
CA THR A 141 -5.81 -7.63 -3.07
C THR A 141 -4.58 -7.90 -3.92
N PHE A 142 -3.38 -7.64 -3.40
CA PHE A 142 -2.12 -7.94 -4.08
C PHE A 142 -2.06 -9.41 -4.51
N THR A 143 -2.29 -10.31 -3.55
CA THR A 143 -2.27 -11.75 -3.79
C THR A 143 -3.31 -12.17 -4.83
N GLN A 144 -4.53 -11.63 -4.74
CA GLN A 144 -5.60 -11.92 -5.67
C GLN A 144 -5.33 -11.37 -7.08
N ALA A 145 -4.74 -10.17 -7.20
CA ALA A 145 -4.31 -9.61 -8.47
C ALA A 145 -3.26 -10.49 -9.14
N LEU A 146 -2.34 -11.04 -8.36
CA LEU A 146 -1.29 -11.90 -8.89
C LEU A 146 -1.82 -13.27 -9.30
N GLN A 147 -2.79 -13.82 -8.57
CA GLN A 147 -3.53 -15.01 -9.01
C GLN A 147 -4.25 -14.79 -10.35
N ARG A 148 -4.80 -13.59 -10.60
CA ARG A 148 -5.39 -13.23 -11.90
C ARG A 148 -4.36 -13.26 -13.03
N PHE A 149 -3.07 -13.02 -12.74
CA PHE A 149 -1.97 -13.17 -13.69
C PHE A 149 -1.39 -14.60 -13.78
N GLY A 150 -2.04 -15.57 -13.14
CA GLY A 150 -1.61 -16.98 -13.17
C GLY A 150 -0.65 -17.38 -12.05
N ALA A 151 -0.41 -16.50 -11.06
CA ALA A 151 0.43 -16.84 -9.91
C ALA A 151 -0.25 -17.90 -9.02
N SER A 152 0.52 -18.91 -8.61
CA SER A 152 0.13 -19.83 -7.54
C SER A 152 1.02 -19.62 -6.32
N PHE A 153 0.38 -19.39 -5.17
CA PHE A 153 1.07 -19.21 -3.90
C PHE A 153 0.60 -20.25 -2.89
N ALA A 154 1.55 -20.91 -2.25
CA ALA A 154 1.32 -21.57 -0.97
C ALA A 154 0.89 -20.55 0.08
N GLY A 155 -0.01 -20.94 0.99
CA GLY A 155 -0.53 -20.06 2.04
C GLY A 155 0.59 -19.46 2.92
N SER A 156 1.64 -20.23 3.20
CA SER A 156 2.80 -19.78 3.98
C SER A 156 3.57 -18.62 3.33
N THR A 157 3.76 -18.65 2.00
CA THR A 157 4.45 -17.56 1.27
C THR A 157 3.63 -16.28 1.29
N ARG A 158 2.29 -16.37 1.22
CA ARG A 158 1.40 -15.21 1.35
C ARG A 158 1.57 -14.56 2.72
N ILE A 159 1.52 -15.38 3.77
CA ILE A 159 1.66 -14.90 5.15
C ILE A 159 3.04 -14.27 5.36
N ALA A 160 4.11 -14.93 4.90
CA ALA A 160 5.47 -14.39 5.02
C ALA A 160 5.63 -13.03 4.34
N PHE A 161 5.06 -12.85 3.14
CA PHE A 161 5.07 -11.57 2.45
C PHE A 161 4.26 -10.49 3.19
N LEU A 162 3.06 -10.84 3.67
CA LEU A 162 2.24 -9.93 4.46
C LEU A 162 2.97 -9.46 5.72
N VAL A 163 3.62 -10.38 6.43
CA VAL A 163 4.41 -10.08 7.63
C VAL A 163 5.59 -9.19 7.28
N LEU A 164 6.34 -9.50 6.23
CA LEU A 164 7.46 -8.67 5.76
C LEU A 164 7.00 -7.26 5.41
N HIS A 165 5.91 -7.13 4.65
CA HIS A 165 5.34 -5.84 4.28
C HIS A 165 4.87 -5.05 5.50
N ALA A 166 4.18 -5.69 6.45
CA ALA A 166 3.73 -5.05 7.68
C ALA A 166 4.90 -4.57 8.56
N ILE A 167 5.95 -5.38 8.72
CA ILE A 167 7.16 -4.99 9.45
C ILE A 167 7.85 -3.83 8.75
N THR A 168 8.01 -3.90 7.43
CA THR A 168 8.67 -2.84 6.65
C THR A 168 7.88 -1.53 6.76
N PHE A 169 6.55 -1.59 6.61
CA PHE A 169 5.67 -0.45 6.83
C PHE A 169 5.82 0.14 8.23
N ALA A 170 5.80 -0.69 9.28
CA ALA A 170 5.94 -0.23 10.65
C ALA A 170 7.30 0.44 10.91
N GLN A 171 8.39 -0.11 10.37
CA GLN A 171 9.72 0.48 10.48
C GLN A 171 9.81 1.83 9.74
N CYS A 172 9.30 1.89 8.51
CA CYS A 172 9.23 3.14 7.75
C CYS A 172 8.37 4.18 8.47
N ALA A 173 7.22 3.80 9.02
CA ALA A 173 6.33 4.69 9.78
C ALA A 173 7.04 5.23 11.03
N HIS A 174 7.72 4.37 11.79
CA HIS A 174 8.50 4.78 12.96
C HIS A 174 9.62 5.76 12.59
N SER A 175 10.36 5.50 11.51
CA SER A 175 11.42 6.40 11.04
C SER A 175 10.91 7.75 10.54
N ALA A 176 9.66 7.79 10.06
CA ALA A 176 8.98 9.01 9.64
C ALA A 176 8.31 9.77 10.81
N GLY A 177 8.46 9.30 12.04
CA GLY A 177 7.87 9.92 13.23
C GLY A 177 6.34 9.75 13.34
N LEU A 178 5.76 8.78 12.61
CA LEU A 178 4.34 8.45 12.73
C LEU A 178 4.13 7.60 13.98
N SER A 179 3.43 8.14 14.98
CA SER A 179 2.98 7.41 16.17
C SER A 179 1.47 7.21 16.14
N TRP A 180 1.02 6.05 16.59
CA TRP A 180 -0.37 5.85 16.96
C TRP A 180 -0.61 6.16 18.44
N ARG A 181 0.41 6.66 19.16
CA ARG A 181 0.37 7.04 20.58
C ARG A 181 0.37 8.55 20.70
#